data_AF-A0A099FHW6-F1
#
_entry.id   AF-A0A099FHW6-F1
#
_cell.length_a   1.000
_cell.length_b   1.000
_cell.length_c   1.000
_cell.angle_alpha   90.00
_cell.angle_beta   90.00
_cell.angle_gamma   90.00
#
_symmetry.space_group_name_H-M   'P 1'
#
loop_
_entity.id
_entity.type
_entity.pdbx_description
1 polymer ?
#
loop_
_entity_poly.entity_id
_entity_poly.type
_entity_poly.pdbx_seq_one_letter_code
_entity_poly.pdbx_strand_id
1 'polypeptide(L)' 'MSLNSIVNQFGRILTNRLMNWGINKGIDVASRRGSKPDAPMTPQQRKQAQANREAVKRARKAAQLVRRMGR' A
#
# COMPACT_ATOMS: atom_id res chain seq x y z
N MET A 1 -10.11 -30.07 11.17
CA MET A 1 -9.60 -28.69 11.01
C MET A 1 -10.73 -27.74 11.31
N SER A 2 -10.61 -26.91 12.34
CA SER A 2 -11.71 -26.17 12.94
C SER A 2 -12.07 -24.91 12.15
N LEU A 3 -13.36 -24.69 11.92
CA LEU A 3 -13.90 -23.43 11.36
C LEU A 3 -13.46 -22.19 12.16
N ASN A 4 -13.16 -22.34 13.46
CA ASN A 4 -12.62 -21.26 14.30
C ASN A 4 -11.26 -20.73 13.83
N SER A 5 -10.40 -21.55 13.22
CA SER A 5 -9.10 -21.05 12.75
C SER A 5 -9.25 -20.18 11.50
N ILE A 6 -10.22 -20.49 10.64
CA ILE A 6 -10.56 -19.69 9.46
C ILE A 6 -11.16 -18.36 9.87
N VAL A 7 -12.12 -18.33 10.80
CA VAL A 7 -12.73 -17.09 11.29
C VAL A 7 -11.70 -16.18 11.96
N ASN A 8 -10.81 -16.73 12.78
CA ASN A 8 -9.74 -15.96 13.43
C ASN A 8 -8.70 -15.43 12.43
N GLN A 9 -8.36 -16.20 11.39
CA GLN A 9 -7.50 -15.73 10.32
C GLN A 9 -8.18 -14.66 9.47
N PHE A 10 -9.46 -14.84 9.15
CA PHE A 10 -10.22 -13.89 8.34
C PHE A 10 -10.42 -12.57 9.07
N GLY A 11 -10.72 -12.61 10.37
CA GLY A 11 -10.78 -11.43 11.22
C GLY A 11 -9.45 -10.68 11.25
N ARG A 12 -8.32 -11.38 11.38
CA ARG A 12 -6.99 -10.75 11.32
C ARG A 12 -6.69 -10.12 9.97
N ILE A 13 -6.98 -10.80 8.86
CA ILE A 13 -6.75 -10.26 7.52
C ILE A 13 -7.65 -9.04 7.28
N LEU A 14 -8.92 -9.12 7.66
CA LEU A 14 -9.90 -8.05 7.49
C LEU A 14 -9.51 -6.83 8.34
N THR A 15 -9.18 -7.01 9.61
CA THR A 15 -8.73 -5.94 10.50
C THR A 15 -7.44 -5.31 10.01
N ASN A 16 -6.43 -6.11 9.64
CA ASN A 16 -5.18 -5.57 9.10
C ASN A 16 -5.41 -4.79 7.79
N ARG A 17 -6.32 -5.26 6.94
CA ARG A 17 -6.62 -4.60 5.67
C ARG A 17 -7.47 -3.34 5.86
N LEU A 18 -8.43 -3.36 6.79
CA LEU A 18 -9.24 -2.20 7.17
C LEU A 18 -8.43 -1.16 7.92
N MET A 19 -7.54 -1.55 8.83
CA MET A 19 -6.62 -0.63 9.49
C MET A 19 -5.64 -0.04 8.47
N ASN A 20 -5.01 -0.84 7.63
CA ASN A 20 -4.13 -0.30 6.59
C ASN A 20 -4.88 0.61 5.61
N TRP A 21 -6.10 0.25 5.20
CA TRP A 21 -6.88 1.08 4.29
C TRP A 21 -7.42 2.34 4.99
N GLY A 22 -7.92 2.21 6.22
CA GLY A 22 -8.48 3.28 7.04
C GLY A 22 -7.43 4.25 7.56
N ILE A 23 -6.21 3.78 7.89
CA ILE A 23 -5.07 4.62 8.22
C ILE A 23 -4.56 5.31 6.95
N ASN A 24 -4.39 4.60 5.83
CA ASN A 24 -3.93 5.25 4.60
C ASN A 24 -4.95 6.27 4.07
N LYS A 25 -6.27 5.96 4.07
CA LYS A 25 -7.31 6.92 3.70
C LYS A 25 -7.51 8.00 4.76
N GLY A 26 -7.42 7.66 6.03
CA GLY A 26 -7.56 8.61 7.14
C GLY A 26 -6.44 9.63 7.13
N ILE A 27 -5.20 9.16 6.91
CA ILE A 27 -4.04 10.02 6.69
C ILE A 27 -4.17 10.77 5.37
N ASP A 28 -4.55 10.16 4.25
CA ASP A 28 -4.72 10.88 2.97
C ASP A 28 -5.84 11.94 3.04
N VAL A 29 -6.94 11.67 3.73
CA VAL A 29 -8.04 12.63 3.93
C VAL A 29 -7.69 13.71 4.96
N ALA A 30 -7.02 13.36 6.06
CA ALA A 30 -6.56 14.33 7.06
C ALA A 30 -5.44 15.22 6.48
N SER A 31 -4.50 14.62 5.74
CA SER A 31 -3.45 15.34 5.04
C SER A 31 -3.99 16.17 3.88
N ARG A 32 -5.02 15.74 3.13
CA ARG A 32 -5.68 16.59 2.13
C ARG A 32 -6.56 17.69 2.73
N ARG A 33 -7.18 17.47 3.89
CA ARG A 33 -7.94 18.52 4.60
C ARG A 33 -7.03 19.54 5.27
N GLY A 34 -5.82 19.16 5.67
CA GLY A 34 -4.82 20.06 6.28
C GLY A 34 -3.75 20.59 5.32
N SER A 35 -3.54 19.95 4.17
CA SER A 35 -2.51 20.31 3.19
C SER A 35 -3.14 20.36 1.81
N LYS A 36 -3.09 21.57 1.22
CA LYS A 36 -3.44 21.81 -0.18
C LYS A 36 -2.76 20.76 -1.08
N PRO A 37 -3.40 20.29 -2.15
CA PRO A 37 -2.79 19.31 -3.07
C PRO A 37 -1.42 19.74 -3.65
N ASP A 38 -1.11 21.04 -3.62
CA ASP A 38 0.18 21.66 -3.99
C ASP A 38 1.14 21.91 -2.81
N ALA A 39 0.83 21.40 -1.61
CA ALA A 39 1.74 21.54 -0.47
C ALA A 39 3.05 20.82 -0.79
N PRO A 40 4.21 21.49 -0.65
CA PRO A 40 5.49 20.90 -0.97
C PRO A 40 5.70 19.65 -0.11
N MET A 41 5.78 18.47 -0.76
CA MET A 41 6.06 17.21 -0.08
C MET A 41 7.26 17.39 0.86
N THR A 42 7.10 17.01 2.12
CA THR A 42 8.20 17.08 3.09
C THR A 42 9.37 16.21 2.61
N PRO A 43 10.62 16.57 2.94
CA PRO A 43 11.79 15.82 2.49
C PRO A 43 11.75 14.34 2.91
N GLN A 44 11.16 14.00 4.07
CA GLN A 44 10.91 12.60 4.45
C GLN A 44 9.92 11.89 3.50
N GLN A 45 8.81 12.54 3.14
CA GLN A 45 7.82 11.95 2.23
C GLN A 45 8.38 11.75 0.81
N ARG A 46 9.24 12.66 0.33
CA ARG A 46 9.91 12.52 -0.97
C ARG A 46 10.82 11.29 -1.00
N LYS A 47 11.62 11.09 0.05
CA LYS A 47 12.52 9.91 0.15
C LYS A 47 11.72 8.61 0.17
N GLN A 48 10.64 8.55 0.95
CA GLN A 48 9.77 7.37 0.97
C GLN A 48 9.12 7.10 -0.40
N ALA A 49 8.62 8.15 -1.05
CA ALA A 49 8.00 8.02 -2.38
C ALA A 49 9.01 7.56 -3.45
N GLN A 50 10.26 8.05 -3.39
CA GLN A 50 11.33 7.61 -4.28
C GLN A 50 11.67 6.13 -4.07
N ALA A 51 11.90 5.71 -2.82
CA ALA A 51 12.17 4.31 -2.49
C ALA A 51 11.04 3.38 -2.95
N ASN A 52 9.78 3.78 -2.71
CA ASN A 52 8.61 3.04 -3.16
C ASN A 52 8.54 2.95 -4.70
N ARG A 53 8.84 4.05 -5.42
CA ARG A 53 8.86 4.05 -6.90
C ARG A 53 9.92 3.12 -7.45
N GLU A 54 11.10 3.05 -6.85
CA GLU A 54 12.17 2.14 -7.29
C GLU A 54 11.79 0.68 -7.08
N ALA A 55 11.24 0.34 -5.90
CA ALA A 55 10.74 -0.99 -5.61
C ALA A 55 9.66 -1.41 -6.62
N VAL A 56 8.69 -0.53 -6.88
CA VAL A 56 7.63 -0.80 -7.87
C VAL A 56 8.18 -0.95 -9.29
N LYS A 57 9.18 -0.14 -9.69
CA LYS A 57 9.82 -0.29 -11.02
C LYS A 57 10.47 -1.65 -11.18
N ARG A 58 11.20 -2.14 -10.17
CA ARG A 58 11.85 -3.47 -10.20
C ARG A 58 10.79 -4.58 -10.27
N ALA A 59 9.74 -4.49 -9.45
CA ALA A 59 8.63 -5.44 -9.48
C ALA A 59 7.91 -5.47 -10.84
N ARG A 60 7.66 -4.30 -11.46
CA ARG A 60 7.04 -4.23 -12.80
C ARG A 60 7.91 -4.89 -13.86
N LYS A 61 9.23 -4.71 -13.82
CA LYS A 61 10.15 -5.36 -14.77
C LYS A 61 10.11 -6.88 -14.62
N ALA A 62 10.16 -7.38 -13.39
CA ALA A 62 10.03 -8.82 -13.11
C ALA A 62 8.69 -9.36 -13.61
N ALA A 63 7.58 -8.68 -13.30
CA ALA A 63 6.25 -9.07 -13.76
C ALA A 63 6.11 -9.03 -15.29
N GLN A 64 6.76 -8.08 -15.97
CA GLN A 64 6.78 -8.02 -17.44
C GLN A 64 7.54 -9.19 -18.05
N LEU A 65 8.67 -9.59 -17.47
CA LEU A 65 9.41 -10.79 -17.89
C LEU A 65 8.54 -12.04 -17.75
N VAL A 66 7.91 -12.22 -16.58
CA VAL A 66 7.01 -13.34 -16.32
C VAL A 66 5.85 -13.36 -17.33
N ARG A 67 5.25 -12.19 -17.62
CA ARG A 67 4.17 -12.08 -18.63
C ARG A 67 4.61 -12.39 -20.06
N ARG A 68 5.88 -12.18 -20.41
CA ARG A 68 6.41 -12.49 -21.74
C ARG A 68 6.78 -13.95 -21.87
N MET A 69 7.27 -14.58 -20.80
CA MET A 69 7.60 -16.01 -20.81
C MET A 69 6.37 -16.92 -20.74
N GLY A 70 5.26 -16.43 -20.18
CA GLY A 70 3.99 -17.16 -20.11
C GLY A 70 3.06 -16.95 -21.31
N ARG A 71 3.54 -16.36 -22.42
CA ARG A 71 2.81 -16.26 -23.69
C ARG A 71 3.44 -17.18 -24.73
#